data_AF-A0A1B1PSG5-F1
#
_entry.id   AF-A0A1B1PSG5-F1
#
_cell.length_a   1.000
_cell.length_b   1.000
_cell.length_c   1.000
_cell.angle_alpha   90.00
_cell.angle_beta   90.00
_cell.angle_gamma   90.00
#
_symmetry.space_group_name_H-M   'P 1'
#
loop_
_entity.id
_entity.type
_entity.pdbx_description
1 polymer ?
#
loop_
_entity_poly.entity_id
_entity_poly.type
_entity_poly.pdbx_seq_one_letter_code
_entity_poly.pdbx_strand_id
1 'polypeptide(L)'
;MPESLQENLPQDPDCETAALLRMVVLPQIEGACSWPDLVSRLRSKGFGLGFRSGRMILSRLDSGAEVCTGRSLGAPLRALALRLGRPALRLSRDGRSAQLQG
;
A
#
# COMPACT_ATOMS: atom_id res chain seq x y z
N MET A 1 20.11 10.80 23.39
CA MET A 1 18.89 11.06 22.61
C MET A 1 18.74 9.89 21.66
N PRO A 2 17.74 8.99 21.78
CA PRO A 2 17.55 8.00 20.73
C PRO A 2 17.07 8.75 19.48
N GLU A 3 17.79 8.58 18.37
CA GLU A 3 17.35 9.02 17.04
C GLU A 3 15.92 8.54 16.83
N SER A 4 14.99 9.47 16.71
CA SER A 4 13.65 9.21 16.22
C SER A 4 13.78 8.44 14.91
N LEU A 5 13.45 7.15 14.91
CA LEU A 5 13.37 6.31 13.72
C LEU A 5 12.36 6.97 12.79
N GLN A 6 12.85 7.83 11.90
CA GLN A 6 12.02 8.56 10.96
C GLN A 6 11.44 7.50 10.02
N GLU A 7 10.18 7.13 10.27
CA GLU A 7 9.38 6.34 9.36
C GLU A 7 9.18 7.20 8.12
N ASN A 8 10.08 7.08 7.15
CA ASN A 8 10.06 7.89 5.94
C ASN A 8 8.92 7.42 5.03
N LEU A 9 7.68 7.69 5.45
CA LEU A 9 6.45 7.39 4.74
C LEU A 9 6.20 8.41 3.63
N PRO A 10 5.52 8.04 2.53
CA PRO A 10 5.08 9.04 1.57
C PRO A 10 4.21 10.07 2.30
N GLN A 11 4.38 11.33 1.92
CA GLN A 11 3.48 12.38 2.37
C GLN A 11 2.07 12.09 1.86
N ASP A 12 1.07 12.46 2.66
CA ASP A 12 -0.30 12.32 2.21
C ASP A 12 -0.58 13.29 1.06
N PRO A 13 -1.27 12.83 -0.01
CA PRO A 13 -1.69 13.73 -1.08
C PRO A 13 -2.68 14.77 -0.55
N ASP A 14 -2.77 15.91 -1.24
CA ASP A 14 -3.82 16.89 -0.99
C ASP A 14 -5.22 16.28 -1.17
N CYS A 15 -6.25 16.96 -0.67
CA CYS A 15 -7.61 16.43 -0.65
C CYS A 15 -8.17 16.09 -2.04
N GLU A 16 -7.82 16.88 -3.06
CA GLU A 16 -8.28 16.69 -4.43
C GLU A 16 -7.62 15.45 -5.04
N THR A 17 -6.30 15.37 -4.97
CA THR A 17 -5.52 14.21 -5.42
C THR A 17 -5.95 12.94 -4.67
N ALA A 18 -6.17 13.03 -3.36
CA ALA A 18 -6.64 11.90 -2.55
C ALA A 18 -8.02 11.42 -2.99
N ALA A 19 -8.95 12.32 -3.31
CA ALA A 19 -10.29 11.96 -3.78
C ALA A 19 -10.23 11.25 -5.14
N LEU A 20 -9.43 11.76 -6.08
CA LEU A 20 -9.21 11.12 -7.38
C LEU A 20 -8.59 9.72 -7.24
N LEU A 21 -7.56 9.58 -6.40
CA LEU A 21 -6.94 8.29 -6.11
C LEU A 21 -7.93 7.30 -5.50
N ARG A 22 -8.73 7.74 -4.52
CA ARG A 22 -9.75 6.88 -3.89
C ARG A 22 -10.76 6.37 -4.92
N MET A 23 -11.25 7.22 -5.83
CA MET A 23 -12.20 6.78 -6.87
C MET A 23 -11.64 5.67 -7.76
N VAL A 24 -10.34 5.68 -8.07
CA VAL A 24 -9.71 4.65 -8.90
C VAL A 24 -9.34 3.41 -8.09
N VAL A 25 -8.80 3.60 -6.89
CA VAL A 25 -8.15 2.56 -6.09
C VAL A 25 -9.14 1.80 -5.19
N LEU A 26 -10.09 2.48 -4.55
CA LEU A 26 -11.04 1.83 -3.64
C LEU A 26 -11.85 0.71 -4.29
N PRO A 27 -12.40 0.86 -5.51
CA PRO A 27 -13.12 -0.24 -6.15
C PRO A 27 -12.25 -1.48 -6.38
N GLN A 28 -10.95 -1.31 -6.61
CA GLN A 28 -10.00 -2.42 -6.76
C GLN A 28 -9.75 -3.11 -5.43
N ILE A 29 -9.66 -2.32 -4.36
CA ILE A 29 -9.51 -2.81 -3.01
C ILE A 29 -10.76 -3.60 -2.61
N GLU A 30 -11.94 -3.00 -2.69
CA GLU A 30 -13.21 -3.59 -2.29
C GLU A 30 -13.53 -4.86 -3.09
N GLY A 31 -13.23 -4.88 -4.40
CA GLY A 31 -13.43 -6.04 -5.24
C GLY A 31 -12.42 -7.18 -5.06
N ALA A 32 -11.33 -6.97 -4.31
CA ALA A 32 -10.29 -7.99 -4.14
C ALA A 32 -10.73 -9.11 -3.18
N CYS A 33 -10.52 -10.36 -3.58
CA CYS A 33 -10.82 -11.55 -2.78
C CYS A 33 -9.59 -12.17 -2.10
N SER A 34 -8.38 -11.77 -2.49
CA SER A 34 -7.11 -12.22 -1.90
C SER A 34 -6.01 -11.18 -2.10
N TRP A 35 -4.86 -11.35 -1.44
CA TRP A 35 -3.71 -10.47 -1.64
C TRP A 35 -3.14 -10.52 -3.08
N PRO A 36 -2.97 -11.69 -3.73
CA PRO A 36 -2.57 -11.74 -5.14
C PRO A 36 -3.59 -11.08 -6.07
N ASP A 37 -4.89 -11.26 -5.83
CA ASP A 37 -5.95 -10.60 -6.60
C ASP A 37 -5.89 -9.08 -6.44
N LEU A 38 -5.71 -8.59 -5.21
CA LEU A 38 -5.52 -7.16 -4.95
C LEU A 38 -4.33 -6.58 -5.74
N VAL A 39 -3.18 -7.26 -5.73
CA VAL A 39 -2.01 -6.84 -6.50
C VAL A 39 -2.31 -6.80 -7.99
N SER A 40 -2.96 -7.83 -8.53
CA SER A 40 -3.34 -7.90 -9.94
C SER A 40 -4.23 -6.72 -10.34
N ARG A 41 -5.28 -6.45 -9.56
CA ARG A 41 -6.22 -5.35 -9.77
C ARG A 41 -5.53 -3.99 -9.71
N LEU A 42 -4.66 -3.75 -8.72
CA LEU A 42 -3.91 -2.51 -8.61
C LEU A 42 -2.93 -2.32 -9.77
N ARG A 43 -2.23 -3.39 -10.20
CA ARG A 43 -1.33 -3.35 -11.36
C ARG A 43 -2.05 -3.01 -12.65
N SER A 44 -3.28 -3.51 -12.84
CA SER A 44 -4.11 -3.17 -14.00
C SER A 44 -4.45 -1.66 -14.09
N LYS A 45 -4.32 -0.94 -12.97
CA LYS A 45 -4.50 0.52 -12.87
C LYS A 45 -3.19 1.30 -12.84
N GLY A 46 -2.05 0.63 -13.04
CA GLY A 46 -0.74 1.26 -13.00
C GLY A 46 -0.17 1.47 -11.60
N PHE A 47 -0.68 0.75 -10.59
CA PHE A 47 -0.19 0.84 -9.22
C PHE A 47 0.55 -0.42 -8.75
N GLY A 48 1.60 -0.21 -7.98
CA GLY A 48 2.28 -1.21 -7.17
C GLY A 48 1.76 -1.22 -5.73
N LEU A 49 2.00 -2.34 -5.04
CA LEU A 49 1.67 -2.53 -3.64
C LEU A 49 2.91 -2.95 -2.86
N GLY A 50 3.27 -2.17 -1.84
CA GLY A 50 4.39 -2.47 -0.95
C GLY A 50 4.02 -2.28 0.52
N PHE A 51 4.97 -2.58 1.40
CA PHE A 51 4.80 -2.44 2.84
C PHE A 51 6.03 -1.78 3.41
N ARG A 52 5.84 -0.86 4.36
CA ARG A 52 6.94 -0.28 5.15
C ARG A 52 6.49 0.03 6.56
N SER A 53 7.27 -0.37 7.55
CA SER A 53 6.99 -0.16 8.97
C SER A 53 5.53 -0.52 9.35
N GLY A 54 5.06 -1.69 8.90
CA GLY A 54 3.70 -2.16 9.16
C GLY A 54 2.57 -1.39 8.47
N ARG A 55 2.88 -0.52 7.50
CA ARG A 55 1.89 0.20 6.69
C ARG A 55 1.92 -0.29 5.26
N MET A 56 0.74 -0.34 4.66
CA MET A 56 0.57 -0.57 3.22
C MET A 56 0.93 0.72 2.47
N ILE A 57 1.73 0.59 1.42
CA ILE A 57 2.20 1.68 0.56
C ILE A 57 1.69 1.43 -0.86
N LEU A 58 1.02 2.42 -1.43
CA LEU A 58 0.69 2.44 -2.85
C LEU A 58 1.82 3.15 -3.59
N SER A 59 2.34 2.56 -4.66
CA SER A 59 3.34 3.16 -5.53
C SER A 59 2.86 3.21 -6.97
N ARG A 60 3.44 4.07 -7.80
CA ARG A 60 3.28 3.99 -9.24
C ARG A 60 4.08 2.81 -9.79
N LEU A 61 3.47 2.04 -10.69
CA LEU A 61 4.09 0.83 -11.25
C LEU A 61 5.23 1.14 -12.22
N ASP A 62 5.14 2.26 -12.94
CA ASP A 62 6.10 2.67 -13.98
C ASP A 62 7.44 3.17 -13.41
N SER A 63 7.37 3.91 -12.31
CA SER A 63 8.49 4.65 -11.72
C SER A 63 8.91 4.09 -10.36
N GLY A 64 8.05 3.26 -9.73
CA GLY A 64 8.23 2.82 -8.35
C GLY A 64 8.00 3.93 -7.32
N ALA A 65 7.65 5.15 -7.74
CA ALA A 65 7.45 6.29 -6.85
C ALA A 65 6.28 6.04 -5.90
N GLU A 66 6.52 6.19 -4.60
CA GLU A 66 5.49 6.03 -3.58
C GLU A 66 4.49 7.18 -3.66
N VAL A 67 3.21 6.82 -3.65
CA VAL A 67 2.10 7.77 -3.82
C VAL A 67 1.51 8.14 -2.47
N CYS A 68 1.08 7.14 -1.70
CA CYS A 68 0.44 7.35 -0.41
C CYS A 68 0.40 6.05 0.40
N THR A 69 -0.12 6.12 1.63
CA THR A 69 -0.37 4.94 2.44
C THR A 69 -1.79 4.41 2.25
N GLY A 70 -2.02 3.14 2.60
CA GLY A 70 -3.36 2.56 2.62
C GLY A 70 -4.35 3.31 3.52
N ARG A 71 -3.87 3.94 4.61
CA ARG A 71 -4.72 4.76 5.49
C ARG A 71 -5.29 5.97 4.74
N SER A 72 -4.47 6.63 3.93
CA SER A 72 -4.84 7.80 3.12
C SER A 72 -5.96 7.47 2.13
N LEU A 73 -6.06 6.20 1.73
CA LEU A 73 -7.08 5.68 0.83
C LEU A 73 -8.35 5.21 1.56
N GLY A 74 -8.38 5.19 2.89
CA GLY A 74 -9.48 4.60 3.67
C GLY A 74 -9.39 3.07 3.83
N ALA A 75 -8.30 2.46 3.39
CA ALA A 75 -8.07 1.02 3.42
C ALA A 75 -6.78 0.67 4.19
N PRO A 76 -6.75 0.87 5.52
CA PRO A 76 -5.57 0.55 6.30
C PRO A 76 -5.26 -0.95 6.26
N LEU A 77 -3.98 -1.31 6.33
CA LEU A 77 -3.50 -2.70 6.29
C LEU A 77 -4.28 -3.64 7.22
N ARG A 78 -4.58 -3.19 8.45
CA ARG A 78 -5.34 -3.98 9.42
C ARG A 78 -6.73 -4.38 8.91
N ALA A 79 -7.46 -3.46 8.27
CA ALA A 79 -8.79 -3.74 7.75
C ALA A 79 -8.72 -4.76 6.60
N LEU A 80 -7.72 -4.63 5.73
CA LEU A 80 -7.49 -5.58 4.64
C LEU A 80 -7.08 -6.95 5.16
N ALA A 81 -6.22 -7.02 6.18
CA ALA A 81 -5.80 -8.29 6.77
C ALA A 81 -6.93 -9.04 7.46
N LEU A 82 -7.91 -8.34 8.02
CA LEU A 82 -9.12 -8.95 8.57
C LEU A 82 -9.99 -9.60 7.49
N ARG A 83 -10.01 -9.03 6.28
CA ARG A 83 -10.86 -9.50 5.19
C ARG A 83 -10.17 -10.52 4.27
N LEU A 84 -8.90 -10.31 3.96
CA LEU A 84 -8.11 -11.11 3.01
C LEU A 84 -7.19 -12.13 3.71
N GLY A 85 -7.16 -12.15 5.05
CA GLY A 85 -6.17 -12.89 5.83
C GLY A 85 -4.84 -12.15 5.97
N ARG A 86 -3.87 -12.76 6.68
CA ARG A 86 -2.54 -12.15 6.86
C ARG A 86 -1.75 -12.20 5.54
N PRO A 87 -1.16 -11.08 5.08
CA PRO A 87 -0.31 -11.12 3.90
C PRO A 87 0.95 -11.91 4.20
N ALA A 88 1.32 -12.82 3.30
CA ALA A 88 2.66 -13.40 3.29
C ALA A 88 3.63 -12.33 2.78
N LEU A 89 4.64 -11.96 3.57
CA LEU A 89 5.54 -10.86 3.27
C LEU A 89 6.98 -11.36 3.14
N ARG A 90 7.67 -10.89 2.10
CA ARG A 90 9.12 -11.00 1.99
C ARG A 90 9.74 -9.69 2.42
N LEU A 91 10.48 -9.73 3.53
CA LEU A 91 11.23 -8.58 4.03
C LEU A 91 12.35 -8.20 3.06
N SER A 92 12.52 -6.90 2.86
CA SER A 92 13.67 -6.34 2.16
C SER A 92 14.92 -6.37 3.05
N ARG A 93 16.10 -6.24 2.45
CA ARG A 93 17.39 -6.21 3.18
C ARG A 93 17.51 -5.04 4.15
N ASP A 94 16.72 -3.97 3.96
CA ASP A 94 16.70 -2.81 4.84
C ASP A 94 15.99 -3.07 6.19
N GLY A 95 15.33 -4.23 6.35
CA GLY A 95 14.58 -4.61 7.55
C GLY A 95 13.34 -3.74 7.82
N ARG A 96 12.98 -2.83 6.92
CA ARG A 96 11.93 -1.83 7.12
C ARG A 96 10.85 -1.90 6.05
N SER A 97 11.21 -2.30 4.83
CA SER A 97 10.28 -2.53 3.74
C SER A 97 10.02 -4.01 3.51
N ALA A 98 8.88 -4.31 2.90
CA ALA A 98 8.49 -5.64 2.50
C ALA A 98 7.63 -5.59 1.24
N GLN A 99 7.63 -6.71 0.54
CA GLN A 99 6.78 -6.98 -0.62
C GLN A 99 5.91 -8.18 -0.31
N LEU A 100 4.76 -8.32 -0.99
CA LEU A 100 4.02 -9.58 -0.92
C LEU A 100 4.90 -10.72 -1.43
N GLN A 101 4.90 -11.81 -0.67
CA GLN A 101 5.45 -13.07 -1.09
C GLN A 101 4.41 -13.73 -2.01
N GLY A 102 4.80 -13.87 -3.29
CA GLY A 102 4.05 -14.64 -4.27
C GLY A 102 4.39 -16.11 -4.19
#